data_AF-A0A6V7JBC7-F1
#
_entry.id   AF-A0A6V7JBC7-F1
#
_cell.length_a   1.000
_cell.length_b   1.000
_cell.length_c   1.000
_cell.angle_alpha   90.00
_cell.angle_beta   90.00
_cell.angle_gamma   90.00
#
_symmetry.space_group_name_H-M   'P 1'
#
loop_
_entity.id
_entity.type
_entity.pdbx_description
1 polymer ?
#
loop_
_entity_poly.entity_id
_entity_poly.type
_entity_poly.pdbx_seq_one_letter_code
_entity_poly.pdbx_strand_id
1 'polypeptide(L)'
;DLQTSTPGSAKKVIMGLERGLNKMRCVLTPKRRMKNEGNNSEQPVVLSGKGLCNISSTSSDSPEYVLQQLRRALQRKGIFCRQKGFTLLGGTESDDTENVKETSRPFGSRKTCRFQLEVCLLEGVSDGKLLVGIRRKRLKGDAWVYKRVCEEVLALAAQHVPSEAGDQTESNCLI
;
A
#
# COMPACT_ATOMS: atom_id res chain seq x y z
N ASP A 1 -8.69 -59.77 37.95
CA ASP A 1 -8.52 -58.36 38.36
C ASP A 1 -7.17 -57.81 37.95
N LEU A 2 -7.17 -56.81 37.06
CA LEU A 2 -6.00 -55.98 36.75
C LEU A 2 -6.02 -54.78 37.70
N GLN A 3 -4.89 -54.48 38.35
CA GLN A 3 -4.53 -53.08 38.59
C GLN A 3 -3.02 -52.90 38.81
N THR A 4 -2.46 -52.12 37.90
CA THR A 4 -1.08 -51.63 37.79
C THR A 4 -0.82 -50.48 38.76
N SER A 5 0.38 -50.49 39.35
CA SER A 5 0.94 -49.46 40.24
C SER A 5 1.25 -48.13 39.51
N THR A 6 1.25 -46.99 40.23
CA THR A 6 2.30 -45.92 40.22
C THR A 6 1.96 -44.85 41.31
N PRO A 7 2.95 -44.30 42.07
CA PRO A 7 2.71 -43.51 43.27
C PRO A 7 2.82 -41.99 43.09
N GLY A 8 2.36 -41.22 44.09
CA GLY A 8 3.12 -40.07 44.59
C GLY A 8 2.56 -38.66 44.36
N SER A 9 1.35 -38.37 44.85
CA SER A 9 0.91 -36.98 45.08
C SER A 9 1.60 -36.43 46.33
N ALA A 10 2.51 -35.47 46.17
CA ALA A 10 3.10 -34.77 47.32
C ALA A 10 3.45 -33.31 47.00
N LYS A 11 2.69 -32.44 47.67
CA LYS A 11 3.13 -31.20 48.35
C LYS A 11 3.32 -29.94 47.49
N LYS A 12 2.35 -29.04 47.69
CA LYS A 12 2.46 -27.59 47.52
C LYS A 12 3.75 -27.08 48.16
N VAL A 13 4.57 -26.36 47.39
CA VAL A 13 5.61 -25.48 47.94
C VAL A 13 5.39 -24.12 47.28
N ILE A 14 4.75 -23.22 48.03
CA ILE A 14 4.68 -21.79 47.70
C ILE A 14 5.82 -21.15 48.48
N MET A 15 6.84 -20.65 47.79
CA MET A 15 7.84 -19.79 48.42
C MET A 15 8.54 -18.91 47.38
N GLY A 16 8.50 -17.59 47.59
CA GLY A 16 9.46 -16.64 47.01
C GLY A 16 8.99 -15.75 45.86
N LEU A 17 8.07 -14.82 46.11
CA LEU A 17 7.91 -13.61 45.31
C LEU A 17 8.76 -12.50 45.92
N GLU A 18 10.08 -12.50 45.70
CA GLU A 18 10.86 -11.30 46.00
C GLU A 18 12.20 -11.21 45.26
N ARG A 19 12.23 -10.15 44.42
CA ARG A 19 13.37 -9.28 44.15
C ARG A 19 14.53 -9.86 43.31
N GLY A 20 14.43 -9.59 42.01
CA GLY A 20 15.60 -9.24 41.20
C GLY A 20 15.83 -10.11 39.98
N LEU A 21 15.21 -9.76 38.85
CA LEU A 21 15.82 -10.04 37.55
C LEU A 21 15.85 -8.76 36.71
N ASN A 22 17.07 -8.48 36.28
CA ASN A 22 17.56 -7.29 35.63
C ASN A 22 16.77 -6.93 34.36
N LYS A 23 16.85 -5.64 33.97
CA LYS A 23 16.39 -5.06 32.70
C LYS A 23 16.77 -5.93 31.49
N MET A 24 15.98 -6.94 31.16
CA MET A 24 16.01 -7.57 29.85
C MET A 24 15.30 -6.62 28.90
N ARG A 25 16.07 -5.80 28.18
CA ARG A 25 15.58 -5.11 26.99
C ARG A 25 15.00 -6.19 26.07
N CYS A 26 13.77 -6.03 25.65
CA CYS A 26 13.20 -6.83 24.56
C CYS A 26 13.98 -6.53 23.26
N VAL A 27 15.13 -7.17 23.07
CA VAL A 27 15.97 -7.04 21.87
C VAL A 27 15.47 -7.94 20.75
N LEU A 28 14.55 -8.87 21.05
CA LEU A 28 14.10 -9.90 20.10
C LEU A 28 12.61 -9.85 19.74
N THR A 29 11.83 -8.88 20.26
CA THR A 29 10.48 -8.68 19.73
C THR A 29 10.56 -7.73 18.54
N PRO A 30 10.27 -8.19 17.31
CA PRO A 30 10.12 -7.27 16.18
C PRO A 30 9.03 -6.27 16.58
N LYS A 31 9.45 -5.02 16.74
CA LYS A 31 8.63 -3.88 17.14
C LYS A 31 7.40 -3.88 16.22
N ARG A 32 6.25 -4.31 16.75
CA ARG A 32 4.97 -4.28 16.04
C ARG A 32 4.81 -2.84 15.57
N ARG A 33 4.89 -2.61 14.26
CA ARG A 33 4.71 -1.27 13.69
C ARG A 33 3.37 -0.79 14.17
N MET A 34 3.38 0.30 14.95
CA MET A 34 2.18 1.01 15.36
C MET A 34 1.32 1.17 14.11
N LYS A 35 0.18 0.47 14.11
CA LYS A 35 -0.87 0.64 13.12
C LYS A 35 -1.36 2.06 13.37
N ASN A 36 -1.01 3.00 12.49
CA ASN A 36 -1.49 4.38 12.56
C ASN A 36 -2.99 4.36 12.21
N GLU A 37 -3.81 3.90 13.15
CA GLU A 37 -5.27 3.87 13.06
C GLU A 37 -5.76 4.95 13.99
N GLY A 38 -5.93 6.15 13.45
CA GLY A 38 -6.45 7.24 14.27
C GLY A 38 -6.40 8.64 13.68
N ASN A 39 -5.83 8.87 12.50
CA ASN A 39 -5.95 10.21 11.90
C ASN A 39 -7.06 10.21 10.84
N ASN A 40 -8.08 11.01 11.10
CA ASN A 40 -8.97 11.53 10.07
C ASN A 40 -8.09 12.05 8.93
N SER A 41 -8.15 11.37 7.79
CA SER A 41 -7.15 11.45 6.71
C SER A 41 -7.38 12.69 5.84
N GLU A 42 -7.48 13.87 6.46
CA GLU A 42 -7.64 15.14 5.76
C GLU A 42 -6.31 15.65 5.20
N GLN A 43 -5.17 15.15 5.71
CA GLN A 43 -3.84 15.51 5.24
C GLN A 43 -2.99 14.28 4.86
N PRO A 44 -2.08 14.38 3.86
CA PRO A 44 -1.18 13.29 3.51
C PRO A 44 -0.20 12.96 4.63
N VAL A 45 0.23 11.71 4.69
CA VAL A 45 1.23 11.27 5.67
C VAL A 45 2.59 11.89 5.34
N VAL A 46 3.22 12.51 6.34
CA VAL A 46 4.60 13.00 6.24
C VAL A 46 5.59 11.87 6.54
N LEU A 47 6.59 11.68 5.68
CA LEU A 47 7.56 10.61 5.74
C LEU A 47 8.98 11.17 5.86
N SER A 48 9.76 10.55 6.75
CA SER A 48 11.16 10.88 7.02
C SER A 48 12.01 9.62 7.19
N GLY A 49 13.32 9.74 6.92
CA GLY A 49 14.33 8.68 7.10
C GLY A 49 13.96 7.35 6.42
N LYS A 50 13.77 6.29 7.23
CA LYS A 50 13.46 4.92 6.75
C LYS A 50 12.09 4.79 6.09
N GLY A 51 11.25 5.83 6.16
CA GLY A 51 9.95 5.90 5.49
C GLY A 51 10.03 6.11 3.98
N LEU A 52 11.21 6.44 3.43
CA LEU A 52 11.38 6.85 2.03
C LEU A 52 11.55 5.70 1.02
N CYS A 53 11.47 4.44 1.46
CA CYS A 53 11.61 3.31 0.54
C CYS A 53 10.37 3.12 -0.33
N ASN A 54 10.57 2.68 -1.58
CA ASN A 54 9.51 2.44 -2.56
C ASN A 54 8.64 3.67 -2.86
N ILE A 55 9.19 4.86 -2.65
CA ILE A 55 8.56 6.11 -3.04
C ILE A 55 8.99 6.48 -4.46
N SER A 56 8.05 6.98 -5.24
CA SER A 56 8.33 7.73 -6.47
C SER A 56 8.09 9.21 -6.19
N SER A 57 9.07 10.05 -6.51
CA SER A 57 8.91 11.50 -6.45
C SER A 57 7.98 11.98 -7.57
N THR A 58 7.34 13.12 -7.35
CA THR A 58 6.55 13.84 -8.35
C THR A 58 7.04 15.28 -8.43
N SER A 59 6.79 15.94 -9.56
CA SER A 59 7.09 17.37 -9.77
C SER A 59 6.00 18.29 -9.23
N SER A 60 4.81 17.76 -8.91
CA SER A 60 3.69 18.53 -8.36
C SER A 60 3.87 18.82 -6.87
N ASP A 61 3.44 19.99 -6.42
CA ASP A 61 3.40 20.41 -5.02
C ASP A 61 2.05 20.20 -4.34
N SER A 62 0.96 20.01 -5.10
CA SER A 62 -0.36 19.64 -4.56
C SER A 62 -0.54 18.12 -4.42
N PRO A 63 -0.78 17.61 -3.20
CA PRO A 63 -1.10 16.20 -2.96
C PRO A 63 -2.44 15.75 -3.59
N GLU A 64 -3.45 16.62 -3.56
CA GLU A 64 -4.79 16.35 -4.08
C GLU A 64 -4.76 16.19 -5.60
N TYR A 65 -3.98 17.06 -6.27
CA TYR A 65 -3.77 16.96 -7.70
C TYR A 65 -3.13 15.62 -8.09
N VAL A 66 -2.08 15.22 -7.37
CA VAL A 66 -1.38 13.94 -7.61
C VAL A 66 -2.32 12.75 -7.37
N LEU A 67 -3.15 12.81 -6.33
CA LEU A 67 -4.16 11.80 -6.04
C LEU A 67 -5.17 11.66 -7.19
N GLN A 68 -5.63 12.78 -7.75
CA GLN A 68 -6.53 12.79 -8.89
C GLN A 68 -5.87 12.22 -10.15
N GLN A 69 -4.61 12.56 -10.42
CA GLN A 69 -3.86 12.02 -11.55
C GLN A 69 -3.66 10.51 -11.45
N LEU A 70 -3.33 10.00 -10.26
CA LEU A 70 -3.25 8.57 -10.01
C LEU A 70 -4.58 7.86 -10.23
N ARG A 71 -5.68 8.44 -9.74
CA ARG A 71 -7.02 7.88 -9.93
C ARG A 71 -7.40 7.82 -11.41
N ARG A 72 -7.14 8.89 -12.16
CA ARG A 72 -7.35 8.93 -13.62
C ARG A 72 -6.47 7.92 -14.36
N ALA A 73 -5.20 7.79 -13.97
CA ALA A 73 -4.28 6.83 -14.56
C ALA A 73 -4.73 5.37 -14.33
N LEU A 74 -5.21 5.05 -13.12
CA LEU A 74 -5.79 3.73 -12.81
C LEU A 74 -7.04 3.46 -13.65
N GLN A 75 -7.94 4.42 -13.78
CA GLN A 75 -9.13 4.31 -14.62
C GLN A 75 -8.77 4.10 -16.10
N ARG A 76 -7.81 4.87 -16.64
CA ARG A 76 -7.29 4.69 -18.01
C ARG A 76 -6.69 3.31 -18.23
N LYS A 77 -6.10 2.72 -17.19
CA LYS A 77 -5.57 1.35 -17.22
C LYS A 77 -6.65 0.26 -17.09
N GLY A 78 -7.92 0.64 -16.88
CA GLY A 78 -9.02 -0.30 -16.62
C GLY A 78 -8.99 -0.89 -15.21
N ILE A 79 -8.28 -0.25 -14.27
CA ILE A 79 -8.15 -0.74 -12.89
C ILE A 79 -9.12 0.03 -12.00
N PHE A 80 -10.09 -0.69 -11.44
CA PHE A 80 -10.95 -0.12 -10.40
C PHE A 80 -10.15 0.08 -9.10
N CYS A 81 -10.32 1.23 -8.47
CA CYS A 81 -9.67 1.54 -7.20
C CYS A 81 -10.65 2.06 -6.14
N ARG A 82 -10.44 1.62 -4.90
CA ARG A 82 -11.11 2.17 -3.71
C ARG A 82 -10.22 3.24 -3.08
N GLN A 83 -10.76 4.43 -2.87
CA GLN A 83 -10.04 5.53 -2.24
C GLN A 83 -10.36 5.63 -0.74
N LYS A 84 -9.34 5.86 0.08
CA LYS A 84 -9.45 6.19 1.51
C LYS A 84 -8.47 7.32 1.82
N GLY A 85 -8.96 8.56 1.92
CA GLY A 85 -8.12 9.75 2.04
C GLY A 85 -7.14 9.86 0.86
N PHE A 86 -5.84 9.96 1.17
CA PHE A 86 -4.74 10.00 0.19
C PHE A 86 -4.23 8.63 -0.27
N THR A 87 -4.97 7.57 0.05
CA THR A 87 -4.63 6.20 -0.35
C THR A 87 -5.61 5.66 -1.39
N LEU A 88 -5.07 5.05 -2.45
CA LEU A 88 -5.79 4.30 -3.49
C LEU A 88 -5.44 2.82 -3.39
N LEU A 89 -6.47 1.99 -3.24
CA LEU A 89 -6.37 0.53 -3.24
C LEU A 89 -6.84 0.00 -4.60
N GLY A 90 -5.93 -0.59 -5.36
CA GLY A 90 -6.21 -1.14 -6.69
C GLY A 90 -5.89 -2.63 -6.78
N GLY A 91 -6.38 -3.27 -7.83
CA GLY A 91 -5.98 -4.62 -8.17
C GLY A 91 -6.26 -4.96 -9.63
N THR A 92 -5.40 -5.79 -10.20
CA THR A 92 -5.64 -6.37 -11.52
C THR A 92 -6.39 -7.67 -11.34
N GLU A 93 -7.60 -7.72 -11.87
CA GLU A 93 -8.30 -8.98 -12.12
C GLU A 93 -7.82 -9.50 -13.46
N SER A 94 -7.56 -10.80 -13.56
CA SER A 94 -7.33 -11.37 -14.89
C SER A 94 -8.70 -11.50 -15.53
N ASP A 95 -8.91 -10.76 -16.61
CA ASP A 95 -10.03 -10.97 -17.52
C ASP A 95 -9.76 -12.27 -18.31
N ASP A 96 -9.69 -13.38 -17.57
CA ASP A 96 -9.81 -14.70 -18.15
C ASP A 96 -11.32 -14.99 -18.23
N THR A 97 -12.05 -14.20 -19.02
CA THR A 97 -13.43 -14.52 -19.40
C THR A 97 -13.39 -15.83 -20.19
N GLU A 98 -13.62 -16.92 -19.45
CA GLU A 98 -14.52 -18.02 -19.78
C GLU A 98 -14.54 -18.46 -21.26
N ASN A 99 -13.69 -19.42 -21.65
CA ASN A 99 -14.03 -20.54 -22.57
C ASN A 99 -12.83 -21.42 -22.97
N VAL A 100 -12.02 -21.90 -22.03
CA VAL A 100 -11.29 -23.15 -22.27
C VAL A 100 -11.33 -23.96 -20.98
N LYS A 101 -12.07 -25.08 -21.04
CA LYS A 101 -12.16 -26.15 -20.05
C LYS A 101 -10.98 -26.15 -19.08
N GLU A 102 -11.32 -25.81 -17.84
CA GLU A 102 -10.54 -25.98 -16.62
C GLU A 102 -10.27 -27.48 -16.40
N THR A 103 -9.40 -28.08 -17.23
CA THR A 103 -9.02 -29.49 -17.09
C THR A 103 -7.59 -29.78 -17.56
N SER A 104 -6.76 -28.77 -17.86
CA SER A 104 -5.41 -29.02 -18.41
C SER A 104 -4.31 -28.01 -18.08
N ARG A 105 -4.36 -27.31 -16.94
CA ARG A 105 -3.14 -26.67 -16.40
C ARG A 105 -2.92 -26.98 -14.92
N PRO A 106 -2.10 -27.99 -14.60
CA PRO A 106 -1.76 -28.31 -13.21
C PRO A 106 -0.87 -27.24 -12.52
N PHE A 107 -0.41 -26.20 -13.25
CA PHE A 107 0.51 -25.17 -12.74
C PHE A 107 0.24 -23.75 -13.29
N GLY A 108 -1.03 -23.36 -13.47
CA GLY A 108 -1.40 -22.04 -14.02
C GLY A 108 -1.69 -20.98 -12.96
N SER A 109 -0.67 -20.28 -12.45
CA SER A 109 -0.86 -19.15 -11.54
C SER A 109 -1.54 -17.96 -12.25
N ARG A 110 -2.76 -17.62 -11.84
CA ARG A 110 -3.46 -16.40 -12.27
C ARG A 110 -2.56 -15.17 -12.02
N LYS A 111 -2.26 -14.41 -13.07
CA LYS A 111 -1.39 -13.21 -13.04
C LYS A 111 -2.12 -12.00 -12.46
N THR A 112 -2.53 -12.10 -11.20
CA THR A 112 -3.24 -11.03 -10.49
C THR A 112 -2.36 -10.37 -9.44
N CYS A 113 -2.66 -9.12 -9.13
CA CYS A 113 -2.01 -8.39 -8.06
C CYS A 113 -2.99 -7.42 -7.37
N ARG A 114 -2.88 -7.29 -6.05
CA ARG A 114 -3.49 -6.19 -5.27
C ARG A 114 -2.40 -5.30 -4.71
N PHE A 115 -2.60 -4.00 -4.81
CA PHE A 115 -1.62 -3.00 -4.44
C PHE A 115 -2.26 -1.75 -3.86
N GLN A 116 -1.43 -0.95 -3.18
CA GLN A 116 -1.79 0.31 -2.58
C GLN A 116 -0.84 1.39 -3.12
N LEU A 117 -1.41 2.50 -3.55
CA LEU A 117 -0.70 3.75 -3.85
C LEU A 117 -1.13 4.80 -2.84
N GLU A 118 -0.19 5.48 -2.21
CA GLU A 118 -0.48 6.48 -1.19
C GLU A 118 0.32 7.74 -1.48
N VAL A 119 -0.38 8.87 -1.55
CA VAL A 119 0.25 10.17 -1.67
C VAL A 119 0.75 10.58 -0.29
N CYS A 120 2.03 10.97 -0.22
CA CYS A 120 2.73 11.32 1.00
C CYS A 120 3.51 12.63 0.80
N LEU A 121 3.87 13.26 1.91
CA LEU A 121 4.80 14.38 1.96
C LEU A 121 6.17 13.86 2.42
N LEU A 122 7.26 14.33 1.81
CA LEU A 122 8.61 13.90 2.08
C LEU A 122 9.39 15.02 2.76
N GLU A 123 9.87 14.75 3.96
CA GLU A 123 10.78 15.63 4.69
C GLU A 123 12.23 15.43 4.24
N GLY A 124 12.98 16.54 4.13
CA GLY A 124 14.45 16.50 4.06
C GLY A 124 15.07 16.35 2.67
N VAL A 125 14.32 16.61 1.59
CA VAL A 125 14.86 16.54 0.22
C VAL A 125 15.26 17.92 -0.32
N SER A 126 14.68 19.01 0.19
CA SER A 126 15.00 20.38 -0.21
C SER A 126 14.73 21.36 0.94
N ASP A 127 15.53 22.42 1.01
CA ASP A 127 15.61 23.45 2.07
C ASP A 127 14.25 23.85 2.68
N GLY A 128 13.81 23.16 3.74
CA GLY A 128 12.55 23.41 4.44
C GLY A 128 11.24 23.11 3.70
N LYS A 129 11.27 22.69 2.42
CA LYS A 129 10.07 22.39 1.62
C LYS A 129 9.74 20.90 1.62
N LEU A 130 8.50 20.56 1.95
CA LEU A 130 7.97 19.20 1.80
C LEU A 130 7.72 18.92 0.32
N LEU A 131 8.25 17.81 -0.19
CA LEU A 131 7.96 17.33 -1.54
C LEU A 131 6.80 16.35 -1.52
N VAL A 132 5.95 16.38 -2.53
CA VAL A 132 4.94 15.32 -2.71
C VAL A 132 5.60 14.09 -3.30
N GLY A 133 5.18 12.92 -2.84
CA GLY A 133 5.61 11.64 -3.40
C GLY A 133 4.55 10.57 -3.28
N ILE A 134 4.81 9.45 -3.93
CA ILE A 134 3.86 8.35 -4.07
C ILE A 134 4.50 7.10 -3.50
N ARG A 135 4.02 6.66 -2.34
CA ARG A 135 4.43 5.41 -1.72
C ARG A 135 3.69 4.25 -2.38
N ARG A 136 4.45 3.28 -2.87
CA ARG A 136 3.93 2.06 -3.51
C ARG A 136 4.04 0.88 -2.56
N LYS A 137 2.97 0.10 -2.43
CA LYS A 137 2.95 -1.11 -1.60
C LYS A 137 2.20 -2.25 -2.27
N ARG A 138 2.90 -3.37 -2.50
CA ARG A 138 2.26 -4.63 -2.89
C ARG A 138 1.54 -5.23 -1.69
N LEU A 139 0.29 -5.66 -1.87
CA LEU A 139 -0.49 -6.32 -0.83
C LEU A 139 -0.53 -7.82 -1.04
N LYS A 140 -0.92 -8.27 -2.23
CA LYS A 140 -1.01 -9.69 -2.62
C LYS A 140 -0.71 -9.87 -4.11
N GLY A 141 -0.36 -11.10 -4.49
CA GLY A 141 -0.20 -11.49 -5.89
C GLY A 141 1.21 -11.33 -6.45
N ASP A 142 1.31 -11.46 -7.75
CA ASP A 142 2.57 -11.61 -8.47
C ASP A 142 3.44 -10.33 -8.40
N ALA A 143 4.75 -10.51 -8.17
CA ALA A 143 5.70 -9.41 -8.02
C ALA A 143 5.92 -8.64 -9.32
N TRP A 144 5.93 -9.37 -10.43
CA TRP A 144 6.21 -8.83 -11.75
C TRP A 144 5.01 -8.06 -12.28
N VAL A 145 3.81 -8.61 -12.08
CA VAL A 145 2.54 -7.90 -12.35
C VAL A 145 2.48 -6.60 -11.53
N TYR A 146 2.76 -6.66 -10.23
CA TYR A 146 2.82 -5.47 -9.37
C TYR A 146 3.75 -4.38 -9.93
N LYS A 147 5.00 -4.77 -10.27
CA LYS A 147 6.02 -3.84 -10.75
C LYS A 147 5.55 -3.17 -12.04
N ARG A 148 5.10 -3.96 -13.01
CA ARG A 148 4.66 -3.48 -14.32
C ARG A 148 3.46 -2.53 -14.19
N VAL A 149 2.46 -2.90 -13.41
CA VAL A 149 1.26 -2.05 -13.22
C VAL A 149 1.63 -0.74 -12.55
N CYS A 150 2.47 -0.75 -11.51
CA CYS A 150 2.88 0.49 -10.85
C CYS A 150 3.68 1.40 -11.78
N GLU A 151 4.58 0.83 -12.59
CA GLU A 151 5.37 1.59 -13.57
C GLU A 151 4.47 2.25 -14.62
N GLU A 152 3.55 1.48 -15.22
CA GLU A 152 2.61 2.00 -16.22
C GLU A 152 1.68 3.07 -15.64
N VAL A 153 1.12 2.85 -14.44
CA VAL A 153 0.24 3.83 -13.78
C VAL A 153 0.99 5.13 -13.46
N LEU A 154 2.23 5.04 -12.96
CA LEU A 154 3.05 6.22 -12.68
C LEU A 154 3.41 6.99 -13.96
N ALA A 155 3.75 6.28 -15.04
CA ALA A 155 4.02 6.89 -16.33
C ALA A 155 2.80 7.63 -16.88
N LEU A 156 1.60 7.04 -16.77
CA LEU A 156 0.35 7.68 -17.17
C LEU A 156 0.02 8.90 -16.30
N ALA A 157 0.26 8.83 -14.99
CA ALA A 157 -0.02 9.94 -14.07
C ALA A 157 0.94 11.14 -14.25
N ALA A 158 2.14 10.91 -14.77
CA ALA A 158 3.11 11.97 -15.07
C ALA A 158 2.79 12.75 -16.36
N GLN A 159 1.93 12.21 -17.23
CA GLN A 159 1.51 12.90 -18.45
C GLN A 159 0.55 14.04 -18.08
N HIS A 160 0.96 15.28 -18.37
CA HIS A 160 0.11 16.45 -18.20
C HIS A 160 -1.02 16.40 -19.23
N VAL A 161 -2.24 16.06 -18.81
CA VAL A 161 -3.42 16.21 -19.64
C VAL A 161 -3.93 17.64 -19.40
N PRO A 162 -3.89 18.54 -20.41
CA PRO A 162 -4.57 19.82 -20.30
C PRO A 162 -6.02 19.55 -19.93
N SER A 163 -6.53 20.27 -18.93
CA SER A 163 -7.93 20.20 -18.58
C SER A 163 -8.74 20.58 -19.82
N GLU A 164 -9.54 19.67 -20.36
CA GLU A 164 -10.64 19.98 -21.28
C GLU A 164 -11.65 20.83 -20.50
N ALA A 165 -11.32 22.12 -20.31
CA ALA A 165 -12.28 23.16 -20.05
C ALA A 165 -12.65 23.72 -21.42
N GLY A 166 -13.91 23.52 -21.82
CA GLY A 166 -14.41 23.99 -23.10
C GLY A 166 -14.22 25.50 -23.26
N ASP A 167 -13.61 25.90 -24.36
CA ASP A 167 -13.75 27.23 -24.92
C ASP A 167 -14.43 27.07 -26.28
N GLN A 168 -15.74 27.31 -26.31
CA GLN A 168 -16.45 27.59 -27.56
C GLN A 168 -16.13 29.04 -27.91
N THR A 169 -14.98 29.29 -28.54
CA THR A 169 -14.76 30.55 -29.23
C THR A 169 -15.40 30.45 -30.61
N GLU A 170 -16.58 31.07 -30.72
CA GLU A 170 -17.34 31.22 -31.96
C GLU A 170 -16.43 31.74 -33.09
N SER A 171 -16.27 30.92 -34.12
CA SER A 171 -15.58 31.30 -35.35
C SER A 171 -16.52 32.15 -36.19
N ASN A 172 -16.52 33.45 -35.95
CA ASN A 172 -17.19 34.40 -36.84
C ASN A 172 -16.29 34.62 -38.07
N CYS A 173 -16.48 33.80 -39.11
CA CYS A 173 -15.84 34.01 -40.41
C CYS A 173 -16.69 34.99 -41.22
N LEU A 174 -16.20 36.22 -41.35
CA LEU A 174 -16.64 37.16 -42.38
C LEU A 174 -15.81 36.92 -43.64
N ILE A 175 -16.47 36.60 -44.75
CA ILE A 175 -16.09 36.97 -46.12
C ILE A 175 -17.32 37.62 -46.75
#